data_AF-A0AAD4KBD7-F1
#
_entry.id   AF-A0AAD4KBD7-F1
#
_cell.length_a   1.000
_cell.length_b   1.000
_cell.length_c   1.000
_cell.angle_alpha   90.00
_cell.angle_beta   90.00
_cell.angle_gamma   90.00
#
_symmetry.space_group_name_H-M   'P 1'
#
loop_
_entity.id
_entity.type
_entity.pdbx_description
1 polymer ?
#
loop_
_entity_poly.entity_id
_entity_poly.type
_entity_poly.pdbx_seq_one_letter_code
_entity_poly.pdbx_strand_id
1 'polypeptide(L)'
;PMSSKFSLWTALCAPIKSALPIRTSTGNWARSEEEKEPTDLLNIFKMYFSPIQHQTGSHCQQHQMSTHLRQINQLYLRHMSYLIINEQLNPKKSPGCDLISAKMIIKLPFCAVRAICQLFNAITRHGHFPERWKKSIIIMIPKP
;
A
#
# COMPACT_ATOMS: atom_id res chain seq x y z
N PRO A 1 29.99 27.83 -31.28
CA PRO A 1 29.71 26.45 -31.73
C PRO A 1 30.23 25.41 -30.72
N MET A 2 29.36 24.88 -29.86
CA MET A 2 29.19 23.43 -29.65
C MET A 2 28.16 23.21 -28.54
N SER A 3 27.03 22.65 -28.98
CA SER A 3 25.88 22.25 -28.20
C SER A 3 26.25 21.03 -27.35
N SER A 4 26.26 21.16 -26.03
CA SER A 4 26.27 19.99 -25.14
C SER A 4 24.85 19.42 -25.09
N LYS A 5 24.57 18.49 -26.01
CA LYS A 5 23.30 17.77 -26.14
C LYS A 5 23.23 16.64 -25.12
N PHE A 6 23.00 16.95 -23.84
CA PHE A 6 22.50 15.94 -22.92
C PHE A 6 21.37 16.53 -22.08
N SER A 7 20.14 16.21 -22.48
CA SER A 7 18.95 16.58 -21.72
C SER A 7 18.97 15.90 -20.35
N LEU A 8 18.57 16.59 -19.28
CA LEU A 8 18.36 15.99 -17.96
C LEU A 8 17.42 14.76 -18.02
N TRP A 9 16.55 14.70 -19.04
CA TRP A 9 15.67 13.57 -19.32
C TRP A 9 16.41 12.25 -19.57
N THR A 10 17.52 12.27 -20.31
CA THR A 10 18.32 11.07 -20.57
C THR A 10 19.04 10.54 -19.31
N ALA A 11 19.28 11.40 -18.30
CA ALA A 11 19.86 10.97 -17.03
C ALA A 11 18.83 10.34 -16.08
N LEU A 12 17.56 10.74 -16.16
CA LEU A 12 16.48 10.18 -15.33
C LEU A 12 15.92 8.86 -15.88
N CYS A 13 15.95 8.67 -17.20
CA CYS A 13 15.46 7.47 -17.87
C CYS A 13 16.55 6.41 -18.11
N ALA A 14 17.70 6.50 -17.42
CA ALA A 14 18.66 5.41 -17.44
C ALA A 14 17.94 4.15 -16.91
N PRO A 15 17.94 3.02 -17.67
CA PRO A 15 17.28 1.82 -17.21
C PRO A 15 17.87 1.43 -15.86
N ILE A 16 17.03 1.41 -14.83
CA ILE A 16 17.40 0.88 -13.52
C ILE A 16 17.75 -0.57 -13.78
N LYS A 17 19.05 -0.88 -13.90
CA LYS A 17 19.53 -2.26 -13.91
C LYS A 17 19.20 -2.80 -12.53
N SER A 18 18.05 -3.46 -12.38
CA SER A 18 17.70 -4.15 -11.16
C SER A 18 18.66 -5.33 -11.01
N ALA A 19 19.83 -5.10 -10.43
CA ALA A 19 20.68 -6.16 -9.95
C ALA A 19 20.14 -6.63 -8.60
N LEU A 20 18.91 -7.14 -8.58
CA LEU A 20 18.48 -7.94 -7.44
C LEU A 20 19.39 -9.18 -7.43
N PRO A 21 20.04 -9.49 -6.31
CA PRO A 21 20.98 -10.59 -6.26
C PRO A 21 20.17 -11.90 -6.32
N ILE A 22 20.28 -12.60 -7.43
CA ILE A 22 19.60 -13.87 -7.71
C ILE A 22 20.59 -15.00 -7.39
N ARG A 23 20.10 -16.07 -6.76
CA ARG A 23 20.89 -17.29 -6.54
C ARG A 23 20.61 -18.27 -7.67
N THR A 24 21.66 -18.87 -8.20
CA THR A 24 21.57 -19.97 -9.16
C THR A 24 21.06 -21.23 -8.47
N SER A 25 20.62 -22.21 -9.27
CA SER A 25 20.27 -23.57 -8.78
C SER A 25 21.37 -24.26 -7.98
N THR A 26 22.63 -23.86 -8.19
CA THR A 26 23.82 -24.35 -7.45
C THR A 26 24.07 -23.62 -6.13
N GLY A 27 23.26 -22.61 -5.78
CA GLY A 27 23.33 -21.85 -4.53
C GLY A 27 24.32 -20.68 -4.53
N ASN A 28 25.03 -20.45 -5.63
CA ASN A 28 25.93 -19.32 -5.82
C ASN A 28 25.17 -18.07 -6.30
N TRP A 29 25.79 -16.90 -6.17
CA TRP A 29 25.22 -15.65 -6.70
C TRP A 29 25.41 -15.56 -8.21
N ALA A 30 24.33 -15.30 -8.95
CA ALA A 30 24.36 -15.08 -10.39
C ALA A 30 25.11 -13.78 -10.72
N ARG A 31 26.18 -13.88 -11.52
CA ARG A 31 27.06 -12.77 -11.89
C ARG A 31 26.90 -12.32 -13.33
N SER A 32 26.37 -13.16 -14.22
CA SER A 32 26.09 -12.81 -15.62
C SER A 32 24.58 -12.75 -15.91
N GLU A 33 24.18 -12.19 -17.06
CA GLU A 33 22.76 -12.13 -17.46
C GLU A 33 22.25 -13.50 -17.88
N GLU A 34 23.12 -14.35 -18.43
CA GLU A 34 22.85 -15.75 -18.78
C GLU A 34 22.72 -16.66 -17.56
N GLU A 35 23.16 -16.22 -16.38
CA GLU A 35 22.91 -16.91 -15.11
C GLU A 35 21.61 -16.45 -14.45
N LYS A 36 21.02 -15.32 -14.91
CA LYS A 36 19.73 -14.79 -14.45
C LYS A 36 18.59 -15.27 -15.35
N GLU A 37 18.67 -16.52 -15.81
CA GLU A 37 17.68 -17.08 -16.73
C GLU A 37 16.25 -16.99 -16.15
N PRO A 38 15.22 -16.79 -17.00
CA PRO A 38 13.82 -16.70 -16.56
C PRO A 38 13.36 -17.90 -15.72
N THR A 39 13.98 -19.06 -15.92
CA THR A 39 13.71 -20.30 -15.19
C THR A 39 14.11 -20.21 -13.72
N ASP A 40 15.24 -19.56 -13.40
CA ASP A 40 15.69 -19.38 -12.02
C ASP A 40 14.81 -18.37 -11.28
N LEU A 41 14.38 -17.31 -11.97
CA LEU A 41 13.36 -16.39 -11.45
C LEU A 41 12.02 -17.10 -11.18
N LEU A 42 11.58 -17.97 -12.09
CA LEU A 42 10.35 -18.73 -11.93
C LEU A 42 10.44 -19.71 -10.73
N ASN A 43 11.60 -20.34 -10.53
CA ASN A 43 11.84 -21.23 -9.39
C ASN A 43 11.86 -20.47 -8.06
N ILE A 44 12.49 -19.30 -8.01
CA ILE A 44 12.47 -18.42 -6.83
C ILE A 44 11.04 -17.99 -6.53
N PHE A 45 10.29 -17.56 -7.55
CA PHE A 45 8.90 -17.15 -7.37
C PHE A 45 8.06 -18.32 -6.83
N LYS A 46 8.21 -19.53 -7.39
CA LYS A 46 7.56 -20.73 -6.85
C LYS A 46 7.96 -21.01 -5.40
N MET A 47 9.23 -20.87 -5.03
CA MET A 47 9.68 -21.12 -3.67
C MET A 47 9.07 -20.15 -2.65
N TYR A 48 9.05 -18.86 -2.96
CA TYR A 48 8.52 -17.83 -2.04
C TYR A 48 6.99 -17.75 -2.03
N PHE A 49 6.35 -18.03 -3.16
CA PHE A 49 4.89 -17.91 -3.33
C PHE A 49 4.18 -19.26 -3.42
N SER A 50 4.84 -20.35 -3.02
CA SER A 50 4.16 -21.63 -2.83
C SER A 50 3.07 -21.44 -1.76
N PRO A 51 1.80 -21.81 -2.05
CA PRO A 51 0.76 -21.79 -1.04
C PRO A 51 1.23 -22.63 0.13
N ILE A 52 1.13 -22.11 1.36
CA ILE A 52 1.26 -22.92 2.56
C ILE A 52 0.25 -24.05 2.39
N GLN A 53 0.74 -25.28 2.15
CA GLN A 53 -0.12 -26.44 2.05
C GLN A 53 -0.68 -26.69 3.45
N HIS A 54 -1.84 -26.10 3.72
CA HIS A 54 -2.67 -26.54 4.83
C HIS A 54 -3.00 -28.00 4.56
N GLN A 55 -2.46 -28.89 5.39
CA GLN A 55 -2.82 -30.30 5.38
C GLN A 55 -4.34 -30.37 5.43
N THR A 56 -4.94 -30.79 4.32
CA THR A 56 -6.37 -31.09 4.21
C THR A 56 -6.56 -32.44 4.88
N GLY A 57 -6.50 -32.41 6.20
CA GLY A 57 -6.63 -33.58 7.05
C GLY A 57 -7.31 -33.16 8.34
N SER A 58 -8.62 -33.34 8.36
CA SER A 58 -9.51 -33.31 9.54
C SER A 58 -9.64 -32.00 10.33
N HIS A 59 -10.86 -31.45 10.24
CA HIS A 59 -11.45 -30.51 11.19
C HIS A 59 -10.73 -29.16 11.30
N CYS A 60 -10.99 -28.27 10.34
CA CYS A 60 -10.97 -26.84 10.64
C CYS A 60 -12.05 -26.60 11.69
N GLN A 61 -11.70 -26.71 12.98
CA GLN A 61 -12.42 -25.97 13.98
C GLN A 61 -12.30 -24.52 13.50
N GLN A 62 -13.45 -23.90 13.23
CA GLN A 62 -13.56 -22.46 13.16
C GLN A 62 -13.05 -21.95 14.51
N HIS A 63 -11.73 -21.82 14.62
CA HIS A 63 -11.08 -21.33 15.80
C HIS A 63 -11.57 -19.89 15.87
N GLN A 64 -12.39 -19.60 16.87
CA GLN A 64 -12.88 -18.28 17.17
C GLN A 64 -11.64 -17.38 17.22
N MET A 65 -11.33 -16.69 16.12
CA MET A 65 -10.30 -15.67 16.07
C MET A 65 -10.66 -14.70 17.18
N SER A 66 -9.84 -14.79 18.21
CA SER A 66 -10.17 -14.51 19.59
C SER A 66 -10.82 -13.13 19.72
N THR A 67 -11.89 -13.08 20.50
CA THR A 67 -12.49 -11.83 20.99
C THR A 67 -11.41 -10.84 21.47
N HIS A 68 -10.30 -11.36 22.00
CA HIS A 68 -9.12 -10.62 22.42
C HIS A 68 -8.42 -9.83 21.29
N LEU A 69 -8.19 -10.40 20.10
CA LEU A 69 -7.58 -9.67 18.98
C LEU A 69 -8.52 -8.62 18.38
N ARG A 70 -9.85 -8.84 18.44
CA ARG A 70 -10.83 -7.78 18.11
C ARG A 70 -10.74 -6.62 19.12
N GLN A 71 -10.55 -6.93 20.39
CA GLN A 71 -10.49 -5.95 21.47
C GLN A 71 -9.21 -5.09 21.41
N ILE A 72 -8.07 -5.72 21.12
CA ILE A 72 -6.78 -5.03 20.95
C ILE A 72 -6.82 -4.06 19.77
N ASN A 73 -7.43 -4.47 18.64
CA ASN A 73 -7.60 -3.59 17.48
C ASN A 73 -8.51 -2.39 17.78
N GLN A 74 -9.58 -2.58 18.57
CA GLN A 74 -10.50 -1.50 18.88
C GLN A 74 -9.89 -0.40 19.76
N LEU A 75 -9.12 -0.76 20.80
CA LEU A 75 -8.52 0.21 21.71
C LEU A 75 -7.31 0.94 21.10
N TYR A 76 -6.44 0.21 20.38
CA TYR A 76 -5.27 0.79 19.73
C TYR A 76 -5.66 1.79 18.63
N LEU A 77 -6.68 1.45 17.83
CA LEU A 77 -7.19 2.37 16.81
C LEU A 77 -7.92 3.57 17.43
N ARG A 78 -8.54 3.43 18.61
CA ARG A 78 -9.33 4.50 19.24
C ARG A 78 -8.51 5.77 19.50
N HIS A 79 -7.33 5.62 20.10
CA HIS A 79 -6.46 6.75 20.42
C HIS A 79 -5.64 7.20 19.20
N MET A 80 -5.10 6.24 18.44
CA MET A 80 -4.28 6.55 17.28
C MET A 80 -5.06 7.26 16.17
N SER A 81 -6.30 6.86 15.90
CA SER A 81 -7.12 7.51 14.86
C SER A 81 -7.41 8.98 15.17
N TYR A 82 -7.66 9.30 16.45
CA TYR A 82 -7.88 10.68 16.88
C TYR A 82 -6.61 11.53 16.71
N LEU A 83 -5.44 11.01 17.13
CA LEU A 83 -4.16 11.68 16.95
C LEU A 83 -3.83 11.88 15.46
N ILE A 84 -4.01 10.86 14.63
CA ILE A 84 -3.79 10.94 13.18
C ILE A 84 -4.68 12.02 12.55
N ILE A 85 -5.96 12.06 12.90
CA ILE A 85 -6.88 13.07 12.35
C ILE A 85 -6.46 14.49 12.74
N ASN A 86 -6.05 14.71 14.00
CA ASN A 86 -5.72 16.05 14.47
C ASN A 86 -4.32 16.53 14.09
N GLU A 87 -3.35 15.62 14.03
CA GLU A 87 -1.94 15.99 13.83
C GLU A 87 -1.48 15.83 12.37
N GLN A 88 -2.06 14.88 11.62
CA GLN A 88 -1.58 14.55 10.27
C GLN A 88 -2.48 15.11 9.16
N LEU A 89 -3.76 15.41 9.46
CA LEU A 89 -4.68 15.89 8.45
C LEU A 89 -4.53 17.40 8.21
N ASN A 90 -4.04 17.79 7.04
CA ASN A 90 -3.87 19.21 6.71
C ASN A 90 -5.20 19.88 6.33
N PRO A 91 -5.70 20.86 7.12
CA PRO A 91 -7.00 21.51 6.90
C PRO A 91 -7.03 22.43 5.66
N LYS A 92 -5.89 22.68 5.02
CA LYS A 92 -5.77 23.51 3.82
C LYS A 92 -5.94 22.71 2.52
N LYS A 93 -6.03 21.38 2.60
CA LYS A 93 -6.29 20.54 1.42
C LYS A 93 -7.72 20.76 0.93
N SER A 94 -7.90 20.72 -0.39
CA SER A 94 -9.22 20.75 -1.01
C SER A 94 -10.03 19.52 -0.61
N PRO A 95 -11.36 19.64 -0.46
CA PRO A 95 -12.23 18.50 -0.19
C PRO A 95 -12.22 17.49 -1.35
N GLY A 96 -12.63 16.26 -1.04
CA GLY A 96 -12.80 15.18 -2.02
C GLY A 96 -14.03 15.37 -2.91
N CYS A 97 -14.38 14.31 -3.66
CA CYS A 97 -15.56 14.29 -4.53
C CYS A 97 -16.88 14.39 -3.75
N ASP A 98 -16.86 13.89 -2.53
CA ASP A 98 -17.96 13.91 -1.57
C ASP A 98 -18.11 15.27 -0.87
N LEU A 99 -17.25 16.23 -1.19
CA LEU A 99 -17.18 17.56 -0.58
C LEU A 99 -16.85 17.53 0.93
N ILE A 100 -16.42 16.39 1.46
CA ILE A 100 -15.98 16.27 2.86
C ILE A 100 -14.58 16.85 2.97
N SER A 101 -14.46 17.97 3.69
CA SER A 101 -13.18 18.65 3.90
C SER A 101 -12.42 18.11 5.11
N ALA A 102 -11.09 18.25 5.09
CA ALA A 102 -10.24 17.93 6.24
C ALA A 102 -10.69 18.65 7.53
N LYS A 103 -11.14 19.92 7.41
CA LYS A 103 -11.68 20.71 8.54
C LYS A 103 -12.94 20.08 9.14
N MET A 104 -13.80 19.47 8.33
CA MET A 104 -14.99 18.79 8.83
C MET A 104 -14.61 17.56 9.64
N ILE A 105 -13.66 16.76 9.14
CA ILE A 105 -13.19 15.54 9.81
C ILE A 105 -12.55 15.87 11.16
N ILE A 106 -11.71 16.91 11.23
CA ILE A 106 -11.08 17.38 12.48
C ILE A 106 -12.12 17.81 13.52
N LYS A 107 -13.26 18.35 13.10
CA LYS A 107 -14.34 18.81 13.98
C LYS A 107 -15.34 17.73 14.36
N LEU A 108 -15.18 16.49 13.89
CA LEU A 108 -16.12 15.42 14.19
C LEU A 108 -16.08 15.02 15.68
N PRO A 109 -17.23 14.67 16.27
CA PRO A 109 -17.25 14.11 17.61
C PRO A 109 -16.57 12.74 17.62
N PHE A 110 -16.07 12.33 18.81
CA PHE A 110 -15.35 11.07 18.99
C PHE A 110 -16.14 9.84 18.49
N CYS A 111 -17.46 9.84 18.67
CA CYS A 111 -18.32 8.75 18.23
C CYS A 111 -18.33 8.57 16.69
N ALA A 112 -18.24 9.67 15.93
CA ALA A 112 -18.18 9.64 14.47
C ALA A 112 -16.81 9.16 13.97
N VAL A 113 -15.72 9.60 14.58
CA VAL A 113 -14.36 9.09 14.30
C VAL A 113 -14.32 7.57 14.50
N ARG A 114 -14.92 7.06 15.59
CA ARG A 114 -15.03 5.63 15.86
C ARG A 114 -15.78 4.88 14.74
N ALA A 115 -16.88 5.44 14.24
CA ALA A 115 -17.64 4.84 13.15
C ALA A 115 -16.81 4.76 11.85
N ILE A 116 -16.06 5.82 11.53
CA ILE A 116 -15.16 5.84 10.36
C ILE A 116 -14.08 4.75 10.49
N CYS A 117 -13.46 4.59 11.66
CA CYS A 117 -12.48 3.53 11.90
C CYS A 117 -13.07 2.13 11.76
N GLN A 118 -14.29 1.92 12.26
CA GLN A 118 -15.00 0.65 12.09
C GLN A 118 -15.30 0.34 10.62
N LEU A 119 -15.72 1.35 9.86
CA LEU A 119 -15.96 1.24 8.43
C LEU A 119 -14.65 0.88 7.70
N PHE A 120 -13.56 1.60 7.97
CA PHE A 120 -12.25 1.31 7.39
C PHE A 120 -11.80 -0.12 7.68
N ASN A 121 -11.92 -0.57 8.94
CA ASN A 121 -11.61 -1.94 9.34
C ASN A 121 -12.51 -2.99 8.68
N ALA A 122 -13.76 -2.64 8.38
CA ALA A 122 -14.66 -3.53 7.66
C ALA A 122 -14.21 -3.64 6.20
N ILE A 123 -13.97 -2.52 5.52
CA ILE A 123 -13.47 -2.48 4.13
C ILE A 123 -12.19 -3.32 4.00
N THR A 124 -11.21 -3.12 4.89
CA THR A 124 -9.94 -3.87 4.86
C THR A 124 -10.12 -5.35 5.15
N ARG A 125 -10.97 -5.72 6.12
CA ARG A 125 -11.25 -7.13 6.43
C ARG A 125 -11.94 -7.87 5.28
N HIS A 126 -12.84 -7.20 4.55
CA HIS A 126 -13.56 -7.80 3.43
C HIS A 126 -12.80 -7.65 2.10
N GLY A 127 -11.74 -6.85 2.04
CA GLY A 127 -10.99 -6.58 0.81
C GLY A 127 -11.82 -5.86 -0.27
N HIS A 128 -12.97 -5.28 0.10
CA HIS A 128 -13.87 -4.62 -0.84
C HIS A 128 -13.68 -3.12 -0.77
N PHE A 129 -13.04 -2.55 -1.78
CA PHE A 129 -12.71 -1.13 -1.84
C PHE A 129 -13.61 -0.38 -2.83
N PRO A 130 -13.83 0.94 -2.65
CA PRO A 130 -14.51 1.74 -3.65
C PRO A 130 -13.80 1.65 -5.01
N GLU A 131 -14.56 1.63 -6.09
CA GLU A 131 -14.00 1.63 -7.45
C GLU A 131 -13.20 2.93 -7.73
N ARG A 132 -13.55 4.03 -7.06
CA ARG A 132 -12.89 5.34 -7.21
C ARG A 132 -12.48 5.90 -5.85
N TRP A 133 -11.17 6.09 -5.65
CA TRP A 133 -10.62 6.64 -4.40
C TRP A 133 -10.30 8.13 -4.50
N LYS A 134 -9.95 8.62 -5.70
CA LYS A 134 -9.57 10.01 -5.93
C LYS A 134 -9.99 10.42 -7.34
N LYS A 135 -10.78 11.48 -7.45
CA LYS A 135 -11.00 12.20 -8.72
C LYS A 135 -10.16 13.47 -8.69
N SER A 136 -9.32 13.65 -9.69
CA SER A 136 -8.59 14.91 -9.89
C SER A 136 -9.43 15.83 -10.77
N ILE A 137 -9.66 17.06 -10.35
CA ILE A 137 -10.21 18.12 -11.19
C ILE A 137 -9.04 19.04 -11.53
N ILE A 138 -8.71 19.14 -12.81
CA ILE A 138 -7.66 20.04 -13.30
C ILE A 138 -8.34 21.38 -13.57
N ILE A 139 -8.00 22.40 -12.78
CA ILE A 139 -8.43 23.78 -12.99
C ILE A 139 -7.20 24.56 -13.45
N MET A 140 -7.22 25.03 -14.69
CA MET A 140 -6.13 25.87 -15.22
C MET A 140 -6.26 27.29 -14.64
N ILE A 141 -5.21 27.77 -13.97
CA ILE A 141 -5.14 29.13 -13.45
C ILE A 141 -4.16 29.91 -14.35
N PRO A 142 -4.58 31.02 -14.99
CA PRO A 142 -3.68 31.83 -15.81
C PRO A 142 -2.58 32.43 -14.92
N LYS A 143 -1.35 32.39 -15.41
CA LYS A 143 -0.21 33.00 -14.71
C LYS A 143 -0.40 34.52 -14.69
N PRO A 144 -0.17 35.19 -13.54
CA PRO A 144 -0.20 36.65 -13.46
C PRO A 144 0.92 37.28 -14.30
#